data_AF-T1IF99-F1
#
_entry.id   AF-T1IF99-F1
#
_cell.length_a   1.000
_cell.length_b   1.000
_cell.length_c   1.000
_cell.angle_alpha   90.00
_cell.angle_beta   90.00
_cell.angle_gamma   90.00
#
_symmetry.space_group_name_H-M   'P 1'
#
loop_
_entity.id
_entity.type
_entity.pdbx_description
1 polymer ?
#
loop_
_entity_poly.entity_id
_entity_poly.type
_entity_poly.pdbx_seq_one_letter_code
_entity_poly.pdbx_strand_id
1 'polypeptide(L)'
;MRDIRYLLTAWGNWSGSRIGTEYKAAWPLATASCDIRPMLSDADGETVDRAVGRLKHFDPLGYDIVVAYYRGKASCQMIGEAMEPHRHRTYVSKVLERAEAYIAGRVAELLEAA
;
A
#
# COMPACT_ATOMS: atom_id res chain seq x y z
N MET A 1 -9.80 12.19 -11.35
CA MET A 1 -8.73 11.40 -10.71
C MET A 1 -9.41 10.33 -9.87
N ARG A 2 -9.25 9.04 -10.15
CA ARG A 2 -9.60 8.01 -9.15
C ARG A 2 -8.77 8.33 -7.91
N ASP A 3 -9.40 8.45 -6.74
CA ASP A 3 -8.70 8.81 -5.50
C ASP A 3 -7.51 7.87 -5.30
N ILE A 4 -6.28 8.41 -5.30
CA ILE A 4 -5.05 7.60 -5.16
C ILE A 4 -5.11 6.72 -3.91
N ARG A 5 -5.77 7.21 -2.85
CA ARG A 5 -6.03 6.48 -1.61
C ARG A 5 -6.91 5.26 -1.82
N TYR A 6 -7.92 5.35 -2.68
CA TYR A 6 -8.76 4.20 -3.04
C TYR A 6 -7.94 3.16 -3.81
N LEU A 7 -7.11 3.62 -4.74
CA LEU A 7 -6.24 2.76 -5.54
C LEU A 7 -5.17 2.05 -4.69
N LEU A 8 -4.54 2.78 -3.75
CA LEU A 8 -3.60 2.22 -2.79
C LEU A 8 -4.27 1.28 -1.77
N THR A 9 -5.51 1.57 -1.40
CA THR A 9 -6.32 0.66 -0.56
C THR A 9 -6.60 -0.64 -1.30
N ALA A 10 -6.93 -0.55 -2.60
CA ALA A 10 -7.15 -1.71 -3.45
C ALA A 10 -5.86 -2.51 -3.69
N TRP A 11 -4.74 -1.84 -3.92
CA TRP A 11 -3.42 -2.46 -4.02
C TRP A 11 -3.02 -3.16 -2.72
N GLY A 12 -3.22 -2.54 -1.55
CA GLY A 12 -2.92 -3.16 -0.26
C GLY A 12 -3.69 -4.46 -0.03
N ASN A 13 -4.93 -4.53 -0.52
CA ASN A 13 -5.73 -5.77 -0.49
C ASN A 13 -5.20 -6.79 -1.52
N TRP A 14 -4.91 -6.38 -2.75
CA TRP A 14 -4.35 -7.25 -3.81
C TRP A 14 -2.98 -7.85 -3.44
N SER A 15 -2.07 -7.03 -2.90
CA SER A 15 -0.73 -7.42 -2.45
C SER A 15 -0.79 -8.33 -1.21
N GLY A 16 -1.74 -8.09 -0.30
CA GLY A 16 -1.98 -8.95 0.86
C GLY A 16 -2.51 -10.35 0.50
N SER A 17 -3.30 -10.46 -0.56
CA SER A 17 -3.83 -11.74 -1.04
C SER A 17 -2.80 -12.60 -1.80
N ARG A 18 -1.70 -12.01 -2.26
CA ARG A 18 -0.64 -12.67 -3.03
C ARG A 18 0.63 -12.88 -2.21
N ILE A 19 0.53 -13.66 -1.13
CA ILE A 19 1.71 -14.31 -0.55
C ILE A 19 2.02 -15.48 -1.48
N GLY A 20 3.17 -15.45 -2.14
CA GLY A 20 3.63 -16.38 -3.20
C GLY A 20 3.83 -17.83 -2.78
N THR A 21 2.92 -18.38 -1.98
CA THR A 21 2.78 -19.80 -1.71
C THR A 21 1.35 -20.19 -2.05
N GLU A 22 1.21 -20.75 -3.23
CA GLU A 22 0.04 -21.44 -3.80
C GLU A 22 -0.45 -22.66 -2.98
N TYR A 23 -0.33 -22.65 -1.66
CA TYR A 23 -0.97 -23.62 -0.77
C TYR A 23 -2.12 -22.95 -0.02
N LYS A 24 -3.31 -23.56 -0.13
CA LYS A 24 -4.44 -23.34 0.79
C LYS A 24 -3.90 -23.38 2.22
N ALA A 25 -3.77 -22.23 2.86
CA ALA A 25 -3.43 -22.16 4.27
C ALA A 25 -4.58 -22.81 5.06
N ALA A 26 -4.28 -23.96 5.69
CA ALA A 26 -5.13 -24.61 6.66
C ALA A 26 -5.07 -23.85 8.00
N TRP A 27 -5.49 -22.58 7.98
CA TRP A 27 -5.75 -21.79 9.19
C TRP A 27 -7.18 -21.28 9.15
N PRO A 28 -8.00 -21.51 10.19
CA PRO A 28 -9.41 -21.19 10.10
C PRO A 28 -9.63 -19.68 10.24
N LEU A 29 -10.53 -19.17 9.40
CA LEU A 29 -11.30 -17.93 9.54
C LEU A 29 -10.59 -16.61 9.19
N ALA A 30 -10.35 -16.40 7.90
CA ALA A 30 -10.94 -15.24 7.25
C ALA A 30 -11.96 -15.80 6.26
N THR A 31 -13.22 -15.91 6.71
CA THR A 31 -14.34 -16.12 5.81
C THR A 31 -14.21 -15.15 4.65
N ALA A 32 -14.37 -15.67 3.43
CA ALA A 32 -14.75 -14.89 2.28
C ALA A 32 -16.11 -14.25 2.58
N SER A 33 -16.12 -13.26 3.47
CA SER A 33 -17.23 -12.35 3.65
C SER A 33 -17.20 -11.48 2.41
N CYS A 34 -18.20 -11.65 1.54
CA CYS A 34 -18.44 -10.88 0.32
C CYS A 34 -17.52 -9.66 0.22
N ASP A 35 -16.38 -9.83 -0.45
CA ASP A 35 -15.33 -8.81 -0.40
C ASP A 35 -15.74 -7.65 -1.31
N ILE A 36 -16.53 -6.71 -0.76
CA ILE A 36 -16.88 -5.42 -1.37
C ILE A 36 -15.63 -4.51 -1.42
N ARG A 37 -14.48 -5.01 -0.95
CA ARG A 37 -13.19 -4.34 -1.02
C ARG A 37 -12.78 -4.21 -2.49
N PRO A 38 -12.40 -3.00 -2.94
CA PRO A 38 -11.91 -2.83 -4.29
C PRO A 38 -10.69 -3.72 -4.50
N MET A 39 -10.78 -4.66 -5.42
CA MET A 39 -9.66 -5.45 -5.89
C MET A 39 -9.22 -4.88 -7.23
N LEU A 40 -7.93 -4.56 -7.32
CA LEU A 40 -7.33 -4.09 -8.57
C LEU A 40 -7.16 -5.28 -9.53
N SER A 41 -7.19 -5.01 -10.84
CA SER A 41 -6.83 -6.01 -11.84
C SER A 41 -5.34 -6.38 -11.71
N ASP A 42 -4.93 -7.55 -12.16
CA ASP A 42 -3.53 -8.00 -11.99
C ASP A 42 -2.52 -7.09 -12.70
N ALA A 43 -2.87 -6.58 -13.89
CA ALA A 43 -2.03 -5.67 -14.65
C ALA A 43 -1.90 -4.29 -13.96
N ASP A 44 -3.00 -3.77 -13.42
CA ASP A 44 -2.99 -2.53 -12.65
C ASP A 44 -2.23 -2.74 -11.32
N GLY A 45 -2.42 -3.90 -10.68
CA GLY A 45 -1.78 -4.27 -9.42
C GLY A 45 -0.27 -4.31 -9.56
N GLU A 46 0.24 -4.93 -10.63
CA GLU A 46 1.68 -4.98 -10.92
C GLU A 46 2.24 -3.58 -11.24
N THR A 47 1.48 -2.75 -11.96
CA THR A 47 1.90 -1.39 -12.30
C THR A 47 2.09 -0.54 -11.03
N VAL A 48 1.15 -0.66 -10.09
CA VAL A 48 1.22 0.03 -8.79
C VAL A 48 2.31 -0.55 -7.92
N ASP A 49 2.46 -1.87 -7.88
CA ASP A 49 3.51 -2.55 -7.13
C ASP A 49 4.90 -2.11 -7.61
N ARG A 50 5.09 -1.99 -8.92
CA ARG A 50 6.33 -1.45 -9.51
C ARG A 50 6.57 0.01 -9.14
N ALA A 51 5.52 0.83 -9.07
CA ALA A 51 5.62 2.22 -8.64
C ALA A 51 6.00 2.33 -7.15
N VAL A 52 5.39 1.50 -6.29
CA VAL A 52 5.69 1.41 -4.86
C VAL A 52 7.10 0.83 -4.64
N GLY A 53 7.51 -0.18 -5.39
CA GLY A 53 8.86 -0.74 -5.32
C GLY A 53 9.95 0.27 -5.69
N ARG A 54 9.68 1.16 -6.65
CA ARG A 54 10.58 2.28 -6.97
C ARG A 54 10.69 3.30 -5.85
N LEU A 55 9.65 3.49 -5.04
CA LEU A 55 9.70 4.39 -3.86
C LEU A 55 10.77 3.96 -2.86
N LYS A 56 11.02 2.64 -2.71
CA LYS A 56 12.06 2.11 -1.81
C LYS A 56 13.47 2.66 -2.08
N HIS A 57 13.78 3.01 -3.33
CA HIS A 57 15.09 3.57 -3.70
C HIS A 57 15.24 5.05 -3.34
N PHE A 58 14.13 5.82 -3.31
CA PHE A 58 14.15 7.26 -3.06
C PHE A 58 13.83 7.62 -1.62
N ASP A 59 12.86 6.93 -1.02
CA ASP A 59 12.40 7.13 0.34
C ASP A 59 12.04 5.77 0.99
N PRO A 60 13.03 5.07 1.58
CA PRO A 60 12.78 3.78 2.22
C PRO A 60 11.83 3.89 3.42
N LEU A 61 11.86 5.02 4.14
CA LEU A 61 10.96 5.27 5.27
C LEU A 61 9.51 5.44 4.78
N GLY A 62 9.31 6.20 3.70
CA GLY A 62 8.01 6.36 3.06
C GLY A 62 7.44 5.03 2.57
N TYR A 63 8.28 4.16 1.99
CA TYR A 63 7.89 2.81 1.60
C TYR A 63 7.38 1.98 2.78
N ASP A 64 8.13 1.92 3.89
CA ASP A 64 7.74 1.13 5.06
C ASP A 64 6.43 1.63 5.68
N ILE A 65 6.22 2.95 5.71
CA ILE A 65 4.97 3.56 6.20
C ILE A 65 3.79 3.21 5.27
N VAL A 66 3.96 3.30 3.95
CA VAL A 66 2.91 2.95 2.97
C VAL A 66 2.54 1.47 3.09
N VAL A 67 3.52 0.58 3.23
CA VAL A 67 3.27 -0.85 3.41
C VAL A 67 2.55 -1.11 4.74
N ALA A 68 3.03 -0.54 5.84
CA ALA A 68 2.39 -0.70 7.15
C ALA A 68 0.95 -0.17 7.17
N TYR A 69 0.69 0.96 6.51
CA TYR A 69 -0.62 1.60 6.46
C TYR A 69 -1.61 0.86 5.55
N TYR A 70 -1.23 0.57 4.31
CA TYR A 70 -2.16 0.02 3.31
C TYR A 70 -2.28 -1.51 3.34
N ARG A 71 -1.17 -2.23 3.59
CA ARG A 71 -1.13 -3.70 3.70
C ARG A 71 -1.34 -4.16 5.13
N GLY A 72 -0.67 -3.51 6.09
CA GLY A 72 -0.81 -3.83 7.52
C GLY A 72 -2.07 -3.27 8.19
N LYS A 73 -2.81 -2.37 7.51
CA LYS A 73 -3.96 -1.63 8.07
C LYS A 73 -3.64 -0.93 9.40
N ALA A 74 -2.36 -0.62 9.64
CA ALA A 74 -1.90 0.04 10.85
C ALA A 74 -2.26 1.54 10.80
N SER A 75 -2.68 2.11 11.92
CA SER A 75 -2.96 3.54 11.99
C SER A 75 -1.66 4.34 12.00
N CYS A 76 -1.69 5.60 11.51
CA CYS A 76 -0.52 6.49 11.57
C CYS A 76 0.01 6.70 13.00
N GLN A 77 -0.84 6.53 14.01
CA GLN A 77 -0.44 6.58 15.42
C GLN A 77 0.38 5.34 15.80
N MET A 78 -0.13 4.13 15.52
CA MET A 78 0.59 2.89 15.80
C MET A 78 1.94 2.83 15.06
N ILE A 79 1.99 3.32 13.83
CA ILE A 79 3.23 3.40 13.05
C ILE A 79 4.22 4.36 13.72
N GLY A 80 3.76 5.52 14.20
CA GLY A 80 4.61 6.49 14.90
C GLY A 80 5.13 6.00 16.25
N GLU A 81 4.31 5.24 16.97
CA GLU A 81 4.67 4.57 18.22
C GLU A 81 5.65 3.40 18.00
N ALA A 82 5.55 2.69 16.88
CA ALA A 82 6.47 1.59 16.55
C ALA A 82 7.85 2.06 16.04
N MET A 83 8.04 3.36 15.79
CA MET A 83 9.31 3.94 15.34
C MET A 83 10.19 4.36 16.52
N GLU A 84 11.52 4.24 16.35
CA GLU A 84 12.51 4.78 17.28
C GLU A 84 13.39 5.84 16.59
N PRO A 85 13.49 7.07 17.15
CA PRO A 85 12.69 7.61 18.25
C PRO A 85 11.21 7.76 17.84
N HIS A 86 10.31 7.64 18.83
CA HIS A 86 8.86 7.77 18.61
C HIS A 86 8.52 9.05 17.86
N ARG A 87 7.68 8.92 16.83
CA ARG A 87 7.29 10.05 15.98
C ARG A 87 5.82 10.37 16.16
N HIS A 88 5.52 11.66 16.23
CA HIS A 88 4.14 12.12 16.31
C HIS A 88 3.35 11.71 15.05
N ARG A 89 2.06 11.38 15.22
CA ARG A 89 1.14 11.03 14.12
C ARG A 89 1.24 11.98 12.92
N THR A 90 1.34 13.29 13.18
CA THR A 90 1.44 14.32 12.12
C THR A 90 2.67 14.14 11.24
N TYR A 91 3.80 13.69 11.81
CA TYR A 91 5.00 13.40 11.02
C TYR A 91 4.74 12.24 10.06
N VAL A 92 4.17 11.14 10.56
CA VAL A 92 3.83 9.95 9.76
C VAL A 92 2.82 10.30 8.66
N SER A 93 1.80 11.09 8.97
CA SER A 93 0.83 11.58 7.98
C SER A 93 1.47 12.41 6.88
N LYS A 94 2.43 13.30 7.19
CA LYS A 94 3.13 14.11 6.17
C LYS A 94 4.00 13.25 5.26
N VAL A 95 4.69 12.25 5.81
CA VAL A 95 5.48 11.31 5.00
C VAL A 95 4.55 10.48 4.12
N LEU A 96 3.41 10.02 4.65
CA LEU A 96 2.41 9.29 3.88
C LEU A 96 1.87 10.13 2.72
N GLU A 97 1.50 11.39 2.95
CA GLU A 97 1.03 12.31 1.89
C GLU A 97 2.07 12.52 0.79
N ARG A 98 3.35 12.66 1.17
CA ARG A 98 4.45 12.79 0.20
C ARG A 98 4.62 11.51 -0.62
N ALA A 99 4.56 10.35 0.03
CA ALA A 99 4.63 9.06 -0.64
C ALA A 99 3.45 8.84 -1.59
N GLU A 100 2.22 9.18 -1.16
CA GLU A 100 1.00 9.15 -1.97
C GLU A 100 1.13 10.02 -3.22
N ALA A 101 1.64 11.25 -3.08
CA ALA A 101 1.86 12.17 -4.20
C ALA A 101 2.89 11.63 -5.20
N TYR A 102 4.00 11.04 -4.72
CA TYR A 102 4.99 10.40 -5.58
C TYR A 102 4.40 9.23 -6.36
N ILE A 103 3.67 8.34 -5.68
CA ILE A 103 3.03 7.18 -6.32
C ILE A 103 1.98 7.64 -7.34
N ALA A 104 1.18 8.67 -7.02
CA ALA A 104 0.22 9.24 -7.97
C ALA A 104 0.91 9.75 -9.25
N GLY A 105 2.02 10.48 -9.12
CA GLY A 105 2.80 10.94 -10.26
C GLY A 105 3.35 9.77 -11.10
N ARG A 106 3.92 8.76 -10.44
CA ARG A 106 4.46 7.57 -11.13
C ARG A 106 3.40 6.74 -11.82
N VAL A 107 2.22 6.58 -11.22
CA VAL A 107 1.10 5.85 -11.83
C VAL A 107 0.56 6.61 -13.03
N ALA A 108 0.45 7.94 -12.95
CA ALA A 108 0.07 8.77 -14.09
C ALA A 108 1.06 8.64 -15.25
N GLU A 109 2.37 8.73 -14.99
CA GLU A 109 3.40 8.54 -16.02
C GLU A 109 3.34 7.15 -16.67
N LEU A 110 3.10 6.09 -15.88
CA LEU A 110 3.04 4.72 -16.39
C LEU A 110 1.77 4.48 -17.22
N LEU A 111 0.66 5.15 -16.89
CA LEU A 111 -0.60 5.07 -17.65
C LEU A 111 -0.55 5.90 -18.94
N GLU A 112 0.19 7.01 -18.99
CA GLU A 112 0.38 7.75 -20.24
C GLU A 112 1.44 7.12 -21.16
N ALA A 113 2.33 6.28 -20.62
CA ALA A 113 3.36 5.58 -21.38
C ALA A 113 2.92 4.20 -21.91
N ALA A 114 1.70 3.74 -21.60
CA ALA A 114 1.11 2.46 -22.01
C ALA A 114 0.11 2.64 -23.15
#